data_AF-A0A7C5ZSF6-F1
#
_entry.id   AF-A0A7C5ZSF6-F1
#
_cell.length_a   1.000
_cell.length_b   1.000
_cell.length_c   1.000
_cell.angle_alpha   90.00
_cell.angle_beta   90.00
_cell.angle_gamma   90.00
#
_symmetry.space_group_name_H-M   'P 1'
#
loop_
_entity.id
_entity.type
_entity.pdbx_description
1 polymer ?
#
loop_
_entity_poly.entity_id
_entity_poly.type
_entity_poly.pdbx_seq_one_letter_code
_entity_poly.pdbx_strand_id
1 'polypeptide(L)' 'MVKRIMVTLDDEQYEVIKKLKGFGTKDAEKIRNIIIAFLSEKSYLKSLQEG' A
#
# COMPACT_ATOMS: atom_id res chain seq x y z
N MET A 1 16.36 -8.31 -0.37
CA MET A 1 16.02 -8.39 1.07
C MET A 1 14.58 -7.94 1.27
N VAL A 2 13.80 -8.64 2.09
CA VAL A 2 12.44 -8.20 2.47
C VAL A 2 12.55 -7.42 3.78
N LYS A 3 11.94 -6.23 3.85
CA LYS A 3 11.80 -5.44 5.08
C LYS A 3 10.38 -5.64 5.63
N ARG A 4 10.24 -5.80 6.94
CA ARG A 4 8.94 -5.94 7.61
C ARG A 4 8.61 -4.65 8.36
N ILE A 5 7.42 -4.13 8.14
CA ILE A 5 6.87 -2.96 8.81
C ILE A 5 5.53 -3.39 9.43
N MET A 6 5.32 -3.06 10.71
CA MET A 6 4.05 -3.25 11.39
C MET A 6 3.27 -1.93 11.33
N VAL A 7 2.00 -2.00 10.98
CA VAL A 7 1.09 -0.84 10.94
C VAL A 7 -0.14 -1.15 11.79
N THR A 8 -0.62 -0.14 12.50
CA THR A 8 -1.88 -0.22 13.24
C THR A 8 -2.94 0.52 12.45
N LEU A 9 -4.08 -0.14 12.26
CA LEU A 9 -5.26 0.42 11.61
C LEU A 9 -6.41 0.37 12.60
N ASP A 10 -7.34 1.32 12.50
CA ASP A 10 -8.64 1.16 13.14
C ASP A 10 -9.53 0.18 12.35
N ASP A 11 -10.66 -0.20 12.94
CA ASP A 11 -11.57 -1.20 12.36
C ASP A 11 -12.15 -0.73 11.01
N GLU A 12 -12.43 0.56 10.87
CA GLU A 12 -13.00 1.13 9.64
C GLU A 12 -11.97 1.06 8.50
N GLN A 13 -10.72 1.45 8.77
CA GLN A 13 -9.60 1.35 7.86
C GLN A 13 -9.35 -0.10 7.45
N TYR A 14 -9.38 -1.04 8.39
CA TYR A 14 -9.17 -2.45 8.09
C TYR A 14 -10.29 -3.02 7.21
N GLU A 15 -11.55 -2.67 7.49
CA GLU A 15 -12.70 -3.12 6.70
C GLU A 15 -12.67 -2.57 5.26
N VAL A 16 -12.16 -1.36 5.05
CA VAL A 16 -11.89 -0.83 3.71
C VAL A 16 -10.87 -1.74 2.99
N ILE A 17 -9.72 -2.03 3.60
CA ILE A 17 -8.67 -2.87 3.00
C ILE A 17 -9.18 -4.27 2.68
N LYS A 18 -9.98 -4.85 3.58
CA LYS A 18 -10.54 -6.20 3.43
C LYS A 18 -11.48 -6.31 2.23
N LYS A 19 -12.32 -5.29 2.00
CA LYS A 19 -13.32 -5.25 0.91
C LYS A 19 -12.71 -4.98 -0.47
N LEU A 20 -11.48 -4.46 -0.54
CA LEU A 20 -10.80 -4.21 -1.82
C LEU A 20 -10.55 -5.52 -2.58
N LYS A 21 -10.98 -5.53 -3.85
CA LYS A 21 -10.72 -6.58 -4.83
C LYS A 21 -9.64 -6.11 -5.81
N GLY A 22 -8.83 -7.03 -6.33
CA GLY A 22 -7.84 -6.73 -7.38
C GLY A 22 -6.47 -6.25 -6.90
N PHE A 23 -6.25 -6.10 -5.58
CA PHE A 23 -4.97 -5.64 -5.01
C PHE A 23 -4.12 -6.76 -4.37
N GLY A 24 -4.49 -8.02 -4.57
CA GLY A 24 -3.82 -9.18 -3.97
C GLY A 24 -4.73 -9.93 -3.00
N THR A 25 -4.20 -11.00 -2.40
CA THR A 25 -4.96 -11.90 -1.52
C THR A 25 -4.62 -11.69 -0.05
N LYS A 26 -3.39 -11.26 0.26
CA LYS A 26 -2.94 -10.97 1.62
C LYS A 26 -3.04 -9.48 1.92
N ASP A 27 -3.33 -9.14 3.17
CA ASP A 27 -3.43 -7.74 3.62
C ASP A 27 -2.14 -6.94 3.32
N ALA A 28 -0.97 -7.55 3.55
CA ALA A 28 0.31 -6.91 3.23
C ALA A 28 0.49 -6.64 1.73
N GLU A 29 -0.02 -7.51 0.85
CA GLU A 29 0.03 -7.29 -0.61
C GLU A 29 -0.89 -6.15 -1.01
N LYS A 30 -2.11 -6.13 -0.45
CA LYS A 30 -3.08 -5.08 -0.70
C LYS A 30 -2.52 -3.72 -0.31
N ILE A 31 -2.03 -3.59 0.93
CA ILE A 31 -1.43 -2.35 1.44
C ILE A 31 -0.25 -1.92 0.57
N ARG A 32 0.68 -2.84 0.25
CA ARG A 32 1.82 -2.55 -0.62
C ARG A 32 1.36 -2.01 -1.99
N ASN A 33 0.42 -2.68 -2.64
CA ASN A 33 -0.01 -2.34 -3.98
C ASN A 33 -0.76 -1.00 -4.01
N ILE A 34 -1.55 -0.70 -2.98
CA ILE A 34 -2.20 0.61 -2.80
C ILE A 34 -1.15 1.71 -2.65
N ILE A 35 -0.13 1.52 -1.80
CA ILE A 35 0.94 2.51 -1.61
C ILE A 35 1.66 2.79 -2.93
N ILE A 36 2.05 1.74 -3.66
CA ILE A 36 2.75 1.91 -4.95
C ILE A 36 1.85 2.62 -5.97
N ALA A 37 0.57 2.25 -6.06
CA ALA A 37 -0.39 2.91 -6.96
C ALA A 37 -0.53 4.39 -6.64
N PHE A 38 -0.74 4.75 -5.37
CA PHE A 38 -0.85 6.13 -4.92
C PHE A 38 0.41 6.96 -5.22
N LEU A 39 1.59 6.42 -4.91
CA LEU A 39 2.86 7.12 -5.19
C LEU A 39 3.11 7.28 -6.70
N SER A 40 2.62 6.34 -7.51
CA SER A 40 2.70 6.41 -8.98
C SER A 40 1.78 7.51 -9.54
N GLU A 41 0.52 7.55 -9.09
CA GLU A 41 -0.46 8.58 -9.51
C GLU A 41 0.02 9.99 -9.19
N LYS A 42 0.69 10.17 -8.05
CA LYS A 42 1.20 11.46 -7.61
C LYS A 42 2.57 11.83 -8.20
N SER A 43 3.13 11.00 -9.09
CA SER A 43 4.49 11.15 -9.63
C SER A 43 5.60 11.19 -8.57
N TYR A 44 5.32 10.83 -7.31
CA TYR A 44 6.30 10.84 -6.22
C TYR A 44 7.43 9.82 -6.44
N LEU A 45 7.13 8.70 -7.10
CA LEU A 45 8.16 7.70 -7.41
C LEU A 45 9.26 8.28 -8.31
N LYS A 46 8.91 9.18 -9.24
CA LYS A 46 9.89 9.81 -10.13
C LYS A 46 10.74 10.84 -9.40
N SER A 47 10.11 11.67 -8.56
CA SER A 47 10.84 12.69 -7.78
C SER A 47 11.76 12.10 -6.70
N LEU A 48 11.44 10.91 -6.19
CA LEU A 48 12.24 10.24 -5.15
C LEU A 48 13.38 9.36 -5.70
N GLN A 49 13.42 9.11 -7.02
CA GLN A 49 14.51 8.36 -7.67
C GLN A 49 15.65 9.28 -8.15
N GLU A 50 15.39 10.58 -8.27
CA GLU A 50 16.34 11.57 -8.78
C GLU A 50 17.10 12.34 -7.67
N GLY A 51 16.86 12.02 -6.39
CA GLY A 51 17.54 12.59 -5.23
C GLY A 51 18.24 11.53 -4.39
#